data_AF-K0NLS5-F1
#
_entry.id   AF-K0NLS5-F1
#
_cell.length_a   1.000
_cell.length_b   1.000
_cell.length_c   1.000
_cell.angle_alpha   90.00
_cell.angle_beta   90.00
_cell.angle_gamma   90.00
#
_symmetry.space_group_name_H-M   'P 1'
#
loop_
_entity.id
_entity.type
_entity.pdbx_description
1 polymer ?
#
loop_
_entity_poly.entity_id
_entity_poly.type
_entity_poly.pdbx_seq_one_letter_code
_entity_poly.pdbx_strand_id
1 'polypeptide(L)'
;MSLQKNGKRSGLITIAVILCGVFFLTALYFTKLQEKDLPASKGKIVMSQKQGINKKDITGNKNKAVKGDIIIMPTLDYNNLQKDKTLKQLMVSRKEGLGIKKSLDMIVNSDESFKIGDVQISMRDILENAFIKDGEVFEEKIYDSGAILPQKIKPYGIYVVQPGDNIWNIHFNILKEFYGHHGIHVTPRADEPIDQGKSSGVGKILKFSETLVIIYNLIEKKVDSNIDIIEPLSKIVVYNVDEVFSLLQEINYHNIDRIQFDGKTIWIPAKKI
;
A
#
# COMPACT_ATOMS: atom_id res chain seq x y z
N MET A 1 -60.25 51.97 4.94
CA MET A 1 -59.72 52.16 3.57
C MET A 1 -58.33 51.50 3.53
N SER A 2 -58.28 50.18 3.30
CA SER A 2 -57.90 49.49 2.04
C SER A 2 -56.38 49.58 1.74
N LEU A 3 -55.60 48.51 1.95
CA LEU A 3 -55.05 47.57 0.93
C LEU A 3 -54.20 48.28 -0.16
N GLN A 4 -52.98 47.87 -0.51
CA GLN A 4 -52.62 46.53 -0.96
C GLN A 4 -51.09 46.31 -1.04
N LYS A 5 -50.71 45.05 -0.88
CA LYS A 5 -49.38 44.44 -0.91
C LYS A 5 -49.27 43.62 -2.22
N ASN A 6 -48.19 43.74 -3.01
CA ASN A 6 -47.58 42.63 -3.78
C ASN A 6 -46.52 43.09 -4.81
N GLY A 7 -45.48 42.25 -5.00
CA GLY A 7 -44.78 42.17 -6.28
C GLY A 7 -43.27 41.87 -6.28
N LYS A 8 -42.87 40.64 -5.93
CA LYS A 8 -41.77 39.82 -6.54
C LYS A 8 -41.15 38.83 -5.54
N ARG A 9 -41.79 37.67 -5.39
CA ARG A 9 -41.15 36.43 -4.91
C ARG A 9 -41.80 35.24 -5.63
N SER A 10 -41.40 34.99 -6.88
CA SER A 10 -41.86 33.80 -7.62
C SER A 10 -40.77 33.11 -8.47
N GLY A 11 -39.49 33.46 -8.29
CA GLY A 11 -38.38 32.81 -9.00
C GLY A 11 -37.58 31.78 -8.20
N LEU A 12 -37.59 31.87 -6.86
CA LEU A 12 -36.74 31.03 -6.00
C LEU A 12 -37.41 29.76 -5.48
N ILE A 13 -38.75 29.72 -5.43
CA ILE A 13 -39.47 28.56 -4.88
C ILE A 13 -39.65 27.48 -5.97
N THR A 14 -39.76 27.87 -7.24
CA THR A 14 -39.91 26.94 -8.37
C THR A 14 -38.62 26.16 -8.66
N ILE A 15 -37.44 26.74 -8.44
CA ILE A 15 -36.16 26.05 -8.65
C ILE A 15 -35.89 25.03 -7.53
N ALA A 16 -36.28 25.33 -6.28
CA ALA A 16 -36.12 24.41 -5.16
C ALA A 16 -37.03 23.17 -5.26
N VAL A 17 -38.26 23.32 -5.77
CA VAL A 17 -39.19 22.19 -5.95
C VAL A 17 -38.74 21.26 -7.10
N ILE A 18 -38.16 21.82 -8.17
CA ILE A 18 -37.64 21.01 -9.30
C ILE A 18 -36.40 20.22 -8.87
N LEU A 19 -35.48 20.82 -8.10
CA LEU A 19 -34.28 20.13 -7.61
C LEU A 19 -34.59 19.00 -6.61
N CYS A 20 -35.55 19.20 -5.70
CA CYS A 20 -36.01 18.13 -4.81
C CYS A 20 -36.75 17.01 -5.57
N GLY A 21 -37.52 17.35 -6.61
CA GLY A 21 -38.22 16.37 -7.44
C GLY A 21 -37.28 15.47 -8.24
N VAL A 22 -36.21 16.04 -8.83
CA VAL A 22 -35.19 15.28 -9.57
C VAL A 22 -34.40 14.36 -8.64
N PHE A 23 -34.05 14.82 -7.43
CA PHE A 23 -33.34 13.99 -6.45
C PHE A 23 -34.19 12.82 -5.94
N PHE A 24 -35.50 13.03 -5.76
CA PHE A 24 -36.44 11.97 -5.38
C PHE A 24 -36.67 10.95 -6.51
N LEU A 25 -36.74 11.40 -7.78
CA LEU A 25 -36.85 10.51 -8.93
C LEU A 25 -35.58 9.68 -9.15
N THR A 26 -34.39 10.23 -8.92
CA THR A 26 -33.13 9.47 -9.01
C THR A 26 -32.98 8.47 -7.87
N ALA A 27 -33.39 8.82 -6.64
CA ALA A 27 -33.35 7.92 -5.49
C ALA A 27 -34.32 6.75 -5.64
N LEU A 28 -35.55 7.00 -6.13
CA LEU A 28 -36.52 5.95 -6.43
C LEU A 28 -36.09 5.05 -7.60
N TYR A 29 -35.40 5.59 -8.61
CA TYR A 29 -34.86 4.77 -9.70
C TYR A 29 -33.71 3.87 -9.22
N PHE A 30 -32.89 4.35 -8.27
CA PHE A 30 -31.79 3.57 -7.70
C PHE A 30 -32.28 2.44 -6.79
N THR A 31 -33.32 2.68 -5.98
CA THR A 31 -33.92 1.60 -5.17
C THR A 31 -34.65 0.56 -6.01
N LYS A 32 -35.23 0.95 -7.16
CA LYS A 32 -35.90 0.02 -8.08
C LYS A 32 -34.94 -0.81 -8.95
N LEU A 33 -33.65 -0.45 -9.00
CA LEU A 33 -32.60 -1.21 -9.69
C LEU A 33 -31.99 -2.31 -8.81
N GLN A 34 -32.19 -2.25 -7.49
CA GLN A 34 -31.67 -3.24 -6.54
C GLN A 34 -32.60 -4.46 -6.36
N GLU A 35 -33.77 -4.47 -7.01
CA GLU A 35 -34.82 -5.47 -6.82
C GLU A 35 -35.12 -6.34 -8.06
N LYS A 36 -34.23 -6.37 -9.07
CA LYS A 36 -34.35 -7.29 -10.21
C LYS A 36 -33.45 -8.51 -10.05
N ASP A 37 -34.05 -9.55 -9.48
CA ASP A 37 -33.94 -10.96 -9.85
C ASP A 37 -32.53 -11.58 -9.94
N LEU A 38 -32.04 -12.14 -8.82
CA LEU A 38 -31.27 -13.38 -8.86
C LEU A 38 -32.23 -14.54 -9.11
N PRO A 39 -32.15 -15.30 -10.21
CA PRO A 39 -32.90 -16.54 -10.32
C PRO A 39 -32.28 -17.60 -9.41
N ALA A 40 -33.10 -18.07 -8.47
CA ALA A 40 -32.89 -19.29 -7.73
C ALA A 40 -32.75 -20.48 -8.69
N SER A 41 -31.54 -21.03 -8.83
CA SER A 41 -31.34 -22.29 -9.57
C SER A 41 -31.60 -23.47 -8.65
N LYS A 42 -32.86 -23.94 -8.66
CA LYS A 42 -33.21 -25.33 -8.33
C LYS A 42 -33.15 -26.17 -9.61
N GLY A 43 -32.23 -27.13 -9.63
CA GLY A 43 -32.33 -28.41 -10.35
C GLY A 43 -32.01 -28.41 -11.85
N LYS A 44 -30.95 -29.14 -12.23
CA LYS A 44 -31.08 -30.34 -13.06
C LYS A 44 -29.77 -31.14 -13.08
N ILE A 45 -29.88 -32.35 -12.56
CA ILE A 45 -28.98 -33.48 -12.77
C ILE A 45 -28.88 -33.69 -14.28
N VAL A 46 -27.68 -33.59 -14.84
CA VAL A 46 -27.37 -34.17 -16.15
C VAL A 46 -26.25 -35.17 -15.95
N MET A 47 -26.65 -36.43 -16.13
CA MET A 47 -25.82 -37.61 -16.21
C MET A 47 -24.67 -37.42 -17.21
N SER A 48 -23.46 -37.72 -16.77
CA SER A 48 -22.49 -38.42 -17.60
C SER A 48 -21.81 -39.49 -16.75
N GLN A 49 -22.29 -40.73 -16.91
CA GLN A 49 -21.72 -41.95 -16.35
C GLN A 49 -21.11 -42.78 -17.48
N LYS A 50 -19.79 -43.04 -17.38
CA LYS A 50 -19.05 -44.28 -17.74
C LYS A 50 -17.57 -43.88 -17.87
N GLN A 51 -16.55 -44.54 -17.32
CA GLN A 51 -16.32 -45.84 -16.68
C GLN A 51 -15.47 -45.59 -15.41
N GLY A 52 -15.29 -46.44 -14.41
CA GLY A 52 -15.54 -47.85 -14.16
C GLY A 52 -14.94 -48.14 -12.78
N ILE A 53 -15.63 -48.96 -11.99
CA ILE A 53 -15.41 -49.21 -10.56
C ILE A 53 -14.19 -50.11 -10.36
N ASN A 54 -13.35 -49.82 -9.35
CA ASN A 54 -12.87 -50.90 -8.50
C ASN A 54 -12.71 -50.44 -7.04
N LYS A 55 -13.42 -51.12 -6.15
CA LYS A 55 -13.44 -50.92 -4.70
C LYS A 55 -12.70 -52.10 -4.07
N LYS A 56 -11.66 -51.84 -3.29
CA LYS A 56 -11.16 -52.78 -2.29
C LYS A 56 -10.76 -51.99 -1.06
N ASP A 57 -11.55 -52.15 0.00
CA ASP A 57 -11.17 -51.79 1.37
C ASP A 57 -9.91 -52.57 1.78
N ILE A 58 -9.10 -51.98 2.68
CA ILE A 58 -8.52 -52.61 3.88
C ILE A 58 -7.67 -51.55 4.64
N THR A 59 -8.20 -51.17 5.81
CA THR A 59 -7.53 -50.84 7.10
C THR A 59 -6.43 -49.78 7.19
N GLY A 60 -6.61 -48.84 8.15
CA GLY A 60 -5.60 -48.63 9.19
C GLY A 60 -4.78 -47.35 9.19
N ASN A 61 -5.31 -46.31 9.85
CA ASN A 61 -4.62 -45.36 10.74
C ASN A 61 -3.61 -44.33 10.18
N LYS A 62 -3.74 -43.10 10.72
CA LYS A 62 -2.82 -41.95 10.75
C LYS A 62 -2.39 -41.35 9.40
N ASN A 63 -3.17 -40.39 8.93
CA ASN A 63 -2.70 -39.05 8.56
C ASN A 63 -3.92 -38.25 8.08
N LYS A 64 -4.55 -37.49 8.99
CA LYS A 64 -5.43 -36.39 8.59
C LYS A 64 -4.53 -35.33 7.99
N ALA A 65 -4.22 -35.46 6.70
CA ALA A 65 -3.73 -34.36 5.91
C ALA A 65 -4.80 -33.27 5.98
N VAL A 66 -4.49 -32.20 6.71
CA VAL A 66 -5.31 -30.99 6.71
C VAL A 66 -5.20 -30.44 5.30
N LYS A 67 -6.22 -30.71 4.48
CA LYS A 67 -6.33 -30.16 3.13
C LYS A 67 -6.75 -28.69 3.27
N GLY A 68 -5.79 -27.84 3.62
CA GLY A 68 -5.95 -26.41 3.54
C GLY A 68 -5.89 -26.00 2.07
N ASP A 69 -6.89 -25.26 1.61
CA ASP A 69 -6.79 -24.58 0.33
C ASP A 69 -5.67 -23.54 0.45
N ILE A 70 -4.52 -23.80 -0.17
CA ILE A 70 -3.45 -22.81 -0.27
C ILE A 70 -3.96 -21.76 -1.26
N ILE A 71 -4.37 -20.61 -0.76
CA ILE A 71 -4.67 -19.45 -1.61
C ILE A 71 -3.33 -19.00 -2.19
N ILE A 72 -2.99 -19.48 -3.39
CA ILE A 72 -1.81 -19.02 -4.13
C ILE A 72 -2.18 -17.64 -4.69
N MET A 73 -1.71 -16.58 -4.03
CA MET A 73 -1.88 -15.23 -4.55
C MET A 73 -1.07 -15.08 -5.84
N PRO A 74 -1.61 -14.38 -6.86
CA PRO A 74 -0.89 -14.17 -8.11
C PRO A 74 0.40 -13.39 -7.86
N THR A 75 1.51 -13.86 -8.44
CA THR A 75 2.79 -13.16 -8.36
C THR A 75 2.72 -11.81 -9.07
N LEU A 76 3.09 -10.74 -8.35
CA LEU A 76 3.09 -9.38 -8.90
C LEU A 76 4.33 -9.18 -9.78
N ASP A 77 4.16 -8.98 -11.09
CA ASP A 77 5.29 -8.84 -12.04
C ASP A 77 5.58 -7.38 -12.39
N TYR A 78 6.74 -6.88 -11.94
CA TYR A 78 7.23 -5.54 -12.21
C TYR A 78 7.26 -5.19 -13.70
N ASN A 79 7.68 -6.14 -14.55
CA ASN A 79 7.83 -5.91 -16.00
C ASN A 79 6.48 -5.69 -16.70
N ASN A 80 5.39 -6.06 -16.03
CA ASN A 80 4.02 -5.96 -16.53
C ASN A 80 3.22 -4.82 -15.88
N LEU A 81 3.80 -4.03 -14.96
CA LEU A 81 3.10 -2.93 -14.27
C LEU A 81 2.37 -1.95 -15.19
N GLN A 82 2.91 -1.71 -16.39
CA GLN A 82 2.30 -0.82 -17.38
C GLN A 82 1.43 -1.55 -18.42
N LYS A 83 1.61 -2.86 -18.58
CA LYS A 83 0.98 -3.68 -19.63
C LYS A 83 -0.30 -4.35 -19.12
N ASP A 84 -0.26 -4.84 -17.88
CA ASP A 84 -1.39 -5.49 -17.23
C ASP A 84 -2.28 -4.43 -16.57
N LYS A 85 -3.50 -4.29 -17.09
CA LYS A 85 -4.49 -3.34 -16.60
C LYS A 85 -4.94 -3.65 -15.16
N THR A 86 -5.07 -4.92 -14.80
CA THR A 86 -5.50 -5.36 -13.47
C THR A 86 -4.43 -5.04 -12.44
N LEU A 87 -3.18 -5.41 -12.73
CA LEU A 87 -2.04 -5.11 -11.88
C LEU A 87 -1.85 -3.59 -11.73
N LYS A 88 -1.97 -2.83 -12.82
CA LYS A 88 -1.89 -1.38 -12.78
C LYS A 88 -2.96 -0.75 -11.88
N GLN A 89 -4.21 -1.20 -12.00
CA GLN A 89 -5.31 -0.71 -11.16
C GLN A 89 -5.09 -1.09 -9.69
N LEU A 90 -4.61 -2.29 -9.40
CA LEU A 90 -4.26 -2.72 -8.06
C LEU A 90 -3.20 -1.80 -7.44
N MET A 91 -2.12 -1.49 -8.18
CA MET A 91 -1.05 -0.62 -7.69
C MET A 91 -1.53 0.82 -7.49
N VAL A 92 -2.39 1.34 -8.37
CA VAL A 92 -3.00 2.67 -8.18
C VAL A 92 -3.81 2.69 -6.89
N SER A 93 -4.69 1.69 -6.68
CA SER A 93 -5.51 1.60 -5.48
C SER A 93 -4.68 1.50 -4.20
N ARG A 94 -3.63 0.68 -4.19
CA ARG A 94 -2.74 0.53 -3.01
C ARG A 94 -1.96 1.81 -2.68
N LYS A 95 -1.56 2.58 -3.70
CA LYS A 95 -0.80 3.83 -3.52
C LYS A 95 -1.67 5.02 -3.19
N GLU A 96 -2.93 5.04 -3.63
CA GLU A 96 -3.86 6.16 -3.42
C GLU A 96 -4.07 6.47 -1.94
N GLY A 97 -4.25 5.45 -1.09
CA GLY A 97 -4.39 5.62 0.35
C GLY A 97 -3.15 6.17 1.06
N LEU A 98 -1.99 6.16 0.40
CA LEU A 98 -0.71 6.65 0.93
C LEU A 98 -0.36 8.05 0.41
N GLY A 99 -1.14 8.61 -0.50
CA GLY A 99 -0.83 9.91 -1.13
C GLY A 99 0.38 9.88 -2.06
N ILE A 100 0.79 8.70 -2.53
CA ILE A 100 1.92 8.54 -3.47
C ILE A 100 1.41 8.10 -4.85
N LYS A 101 2.21 8.35 -5.89
CA LYS A 101 1.86 7.99 -7.26
C LYS A 101 2.99 7.25 -7.95
N LYS A 102 4.17 7.87 -8.04
CA LYS A 102 5.30 7.37 -8.82
C LYS A 102 6.54 7.08 -7.98
N SER A 103 6.60 7.61 -6.77
CA SER A 103 7.77 7.50 -5.88
C SER A 103 8.03 6.09 -5.35
N LEU A 104 7.04 5.20 -5.38
CA LEU A 104 7.19 3.76 -5.19
C LEU A 104 6.69 3.04 -6.42
N ASP A 105 7.29 1.90 -6.77
CA ASP A 105 6.91 1.09 -7.94
C ASP A 105 5.77 0.13 -7.62
N MET A 106 5.87 -0.56 -6.49
CA MET A 106 4.87 -1.54 -6.06
C MET A 106 4.54 -1.37 -4.57
N ILE A 107 3.33 -1.76 -4.19
CA ILE A 107 2.98 -2.03 -2.79
C ILE A 107 2.70 -3.52 -2.71
N VAL A 108 3.47 -4.24 -1.91
CA VAL A 108 3.45 -5.69 -1.79
C VAL A 108 3.23 -6.06 -0.33
N ASN A 109 2.33 -7.00 -0.07
CA ASN A 109 2.06 -7.45 1.29
C ASN A 109 3.13 -8.44 1.78
N SER A 110 3.28 -8.59 3.09
CA SER A 110 4.23 -9.51 3.72
C SER A 110 4.11 -10.98 3.30
N ASP A 111 2.92 -11.42 2.87
CA ASP A 111 2.62 -12.78 2.43
C ASP A 111 2.65 -12.95 0.89
N GLU A 112 2.90 -11.86 0.15
CA GLU A 112 2.93 -11.87 -1.30
C GLU A 112 4.35 -12.11 -1.84
N SER A 113 4.38 -12.65 -3.07
CA SER A 113 5.59 -12.72 -3.89
C SER A 113 5.47 -11.81 -5.10
N PHE A 114 6.61 -11.31 -5.54
CA PHE A 114 6.72 -10.43 -6.70
C PHE A 114 7.90 -10.85 -7.56
N LYS A 115 7.92 -10.38 -8.81
CA LYS A 115 8.93 -10.70 -9.81
C LYS A 115 9.51 -9.42 -10.40
N ILE A 116 10.84 -9.34 -10.50
CA ILE A 116 11.59 -8.27 -11.17
C ILE A 116 12.58 -8.92 -12.13
N GLY A 117 12.51 -8.55 -13.41
CA GLY A 117 13.27 -9.27 -14.45
C GLY A 117 12.88 -10.75 -14.45
N ASP A 118 13.85 -11.64 -14.25
CA ASP A 118 13.64 -13.09 -14.14
C ASP A 118 13.63 -13.61 -12.70
N VAL A 119 13.82 -12.72 -11.71
CA VAL A 119 13.93 -13.09 -10.30
C VAL A 119 12.56 -12.98 -9.63
N GLN A 120 12.08 -14.08 -9.05
CA GLN A 120 10.92 -14.10 -8.16
C GLN A 120 11.39 -14.05 -6.70
N ILE A 121 10.78 -13.17 -5.91
CA ILE A 121 11.13 -12.92 -4.51
C ILE A 121 9.86 -12.91 -3.67
N SER A 122 9.93 -13.56 -2.51
CA SER A 122 8.90 -13.51 -1.47
C SER A 122 9.17 -12.34 -0.53
N MET A 123 8.15 -11.55 -0.20
CA MET A 123 8.32 -10.45 0.76
C MET A 123 8.77 -10.98 2.12
N ARG A 124 8.23 -12.12 2.52
CA ARG A 124 8.62 -12.83 3.75
C ARG A 124 10.12 -13.11 3.81
N ASP A 125 10.72 -13.61 2.73
CA ASP A 125 12.14 -13.94 2.69
C ASP A 125 13.02 -12.69 2.88
N ILE A 126 12.58 -11.54 2.34
CA ILE A 126 13.27 -10.25 2.55
C ILE A 126 13.21 -9.87 4.03
N LEU A 127 12.03 -9.97 4.64
CA LEU A 127 11.83 -9.63 6.05
C LEU A 127 12.64 -10.53 6.96
N GLU A 128 12.56 -11.86 6.79
CA GLU A 128 13.35 -12.82 7.57
C GLU A 128 14.85 -12.50 7.52
N ASN A 129 15.39 -12.22 6.33
CA ASN A 129 16.79 -11.81 6.17
C ASN A 129 17.14 -10.49 6.87
N ALA A 130 16.21 -9.52 6.89
CA ALA A 130 16.40 -8.24 7.56
C ALA A 130 16.44 -8.40 9.09
N PHE A 131 15.46 -9.10 9.68
CA PHE A 131 15.39 -9.32 11.13
C PHE A 131 16.60 -10.12 11.65
N ILE A 132 17.03 -11.17 10.92
CA ILE A 132 18.24 -11.93 11.28
C ILE A 132 19.47 -11.02 11.34
N LYS A 133 19.56 -10.06 10.41
CA LYS A 133 20.70 -9.13 10.34
C LYS A 133 20.70 -8.12 11.48
N ASP A 134 19.53 -7.61 11.86
CA ASP A 134 19.39 -6.62 12.93
C ASP A 134 19.46 -7.26 14.33
N GLY A 135 19.55 -8.59 14.40
CA GLY A 135 19.55 -9.34 15.66
C GLY A 135 18.17 -9.33 16.35
N GLU A 136 17.12 -8.97 15.60
CA GLU A 136 15.75 -8.94 16.05
C GLU A 136 15.04 -10.28 15.77
N VAL A 137 14.06 -10.63 16.59
CA VAL A 137 13.27 -11.86 16.40
C VAL A 137 12.08 -11.55 15.49
N PHE A 138 12.05 -12.16 14.32
CA PHE A 138 10.85 -12.16 13.48
C PHE A 138 9.78 -13.06 14.11
N GLU A 139 8.79 -12.46 14.77
CA GLU A 139 7.73 -13.21 15.44
C GLU A 139 6.68 -13.75 14.45
N GLU A 140 6.72 -15.06 14.22
CA GLU A 140 5.69 -15.78 13.47
C GLU A 140 4.91 -16.74 14.38
N LYS A 141 3.59 -16.82 14.17
CA LYS A 141 2.79 -17.87 14.80
C LYS A 141 2.79 -19.10 13.90
N ILE A 142 3.40 -20.17 14.40
CA ILE A 142 3.30 -21.50 13.81
C ILE A 142 2.00 -22.12 14.31
N TYR A 143 1.11 -22.46 13.38
CA TYR A 143 -0.13 -23.18 13.72
C TYR A 143 0.13 -24.68 13.73
N ASP A 144 -0.70 -25.44 14.46
CA ASP A 144 -0.63 -26.91 14.56
C ASP A 144 -0.71 -27.62 13.18
N SER A 145 -1.14 -26.92 12.14
CA SER A 145 -1.18 -27.39 10.74
C SER A 145 0.18 -27.35 10.03
N GLY A 146 1.22 -26.79 10.65
CA GLY A 146 2.51 -26.49 10.00
C GLY A 146 2.46 -25.28 9.07
N ALA A 147 1.30 -24.63 8.92
CA ALA A 147 1.21 -23.35 8.23
C ALA A 147 1.82 -22.26 9.09
N ILE A 148 2.70 -21.47 8.49
CA ILE A 148 3.28 -20.28 9.11
C ILE A 148 2.62 -19.08 8.46
N LEU A 149 1.71 -18.41 9.17
CA LEU A 149 1.09 -17.18 8.71
C LEU A 149 1.64 -16.02 9.53
N PRO A 150 2.05 -14.90 8.89
CA PRO A 150 2.42 -13.70 9.62
C PRO A 150 1.26 -13.28 10.53
N GLN A 151 1.52 -12.90 11.78
CA GLN A 151 0.46 -12.52 12.73
C GLN A 151 -0.42 -11.36 12.23
N LYS A 152 0.16 -10.50 11.38
CA LYS A 152 -0.51 -9.40 10.71
C LYS A 152 0.09 -9.24 9.31
N ILE A 153 -0.76 -9.29 8.29
CA ILE A 153 -0.36 -8.95 6.92
C ILE A 153 -0.12 -7.44 6.86
N LYS A 154 1.11 -7.02 6.54
CA LYS A 154 1.50 -5.61 6.44
C LYS A 154 1.88 -5.26 5.00
N PRO A 155 1.55 -4.05 4.51
CA PRO A 155 1.99 -3.56 3.20
C PRO A 155 3.43 -3.02 3.26
N TYR A 156 4.19 -3.27 2.21
CA TYR A 156 5.55 -2.76 2.01
C TYR A 156 5.67 -2.09 0.66
N GLY A 157 6.36 -0.96 0.63
CA GLY A 157 6.62 -0.19 -0.58
C GLY A 157 7.91 -0.68 -1.22
N ILE A 158 7.87 -0.97 -2.52
CA ILE A 158 9.03 -1.45 -3.28
C ILE A 158 9.40 -0.39 -4.29
N TYR A 159 10.68 -0.01 -4.28
CA TYR A 159 11.31 0.81 -5.29
C TYR A 159 12.44 0.02 -5.96
N VAL A 160 12.39 -0.10 -7.28
CA VAL A 160 13.43 -0.75 -8.08
C VAL A 160 14.43 0.31 -8.51
N VAL A 161 15.68 0.17 -8.04
CA VAL A 161 16.74 1.17 -8.26
C VAL A 161 17.01 1.34 -9.76
N GLN A 162 17.01 2.58 -10.22
CA GLN A 162 17.27 2.97 -11.60
C GLN A 162 18.66 3.60 -11.75
N PRO A 163 19.19 3.68 -12.98
CA PRO A 163 20.44 4.39 -13.25
C PRO A 163 20.38 5.86 -12.83
N GLY A 164 21.35 6.31 -12.05
CA GLY A 164 21.44 7.68 -11.54
C GLY A 164 20.73 7.91 -10.20
N ASP A 165 20.12 6.87 -9.63
CA ASP A 165 19.53 6.97 -8.29
C ASP A 165 20.57 6.99 -7.19
N ASN A 166 20.21 7.65 -6.10
CA ASN A 166 20.87 7.56 -4.81
C ASN A 166 19.79 7.52 -3.73
N ILE A 167 20.11 7.02 -2.54
CA ILE A 167 19.07 6.81 -1.52
C ILE A 167 18.34 8.11 -1.16
N TRP A 168 19.04 9.24 -1.19
CA TRP A 168 18.48 10.57 -0.93
C TRP A 168 17.43 11.01 -1.95
N ASN A 169 17.67 10.81 -3.25
CA ASN A 169 16.72 11.23 -4.28
C ASN A 169 15.43 10.38 -4.23
N ILE A 170 15.54 9.09 -3.92
CA ILE A 170 14.41 8.18 -3.74
C ILE A 170 13.55 8.67 -2.56
N HIS A 171 14.18 8.88 -1.40
CA HIS A 171 13.50 9.39 -0.20
C HIS A 171 12.84 10.76 -0.44
N PHE A 172 13.57 11.69 -1.06
CA PHE A 172 13.07 13.03 -1.31
C PHE A 172 11.84 13.03 -2.24
N ASN A 173 11.80 12.13 -3.23
CA ASN A 173 10.65 11.99 -4.11
C ASN A 173 9.41 11.47 -3.37
N ILE A 174 9.57 10.49 -2.45
CA ILE A 174 8.46 10.02 -1.60
C ILE A 174 7.93 11.16 -0.74
N LEU A 175 8.83 11.88 -0.05
CA LEU A 175 8.49 13.02 0.80
C LEU A 175 7.72 14.10 0.03
N LYS A 176 8.22 14.46 -1.15
CA LYS A 176 7.63 15.48 -2.03
C LYS A 176 6.25 15.07 -2.54
N GLU A 177 6.08 13.83 -2.98
CA GLU A 177 4.76 13.34 -3.42
C GLU A 177 3.76 13.32 -2.27
N PHE A 178 4.16 12.76 -1.12
CA PHE A 178 3.30 12.66 0.06
C PHE A 178 2.78 14.04 0.51
N TYR A 179 3.68 15.00 0.73
CA TYR A 179 3.27 16.34 1.14
C TYR A 179 2.54 17.11 0.04
N GLY A 180 2.91 16.88 -1.22
CA GLY A 180 2.19 17.44 -2.37
C GLY A 180 0.73 16.99 -2.42
N HIS A 181 0.45 15.73 -2.07
CA HIS A 181 -0.92 15.22 -1.94
C HIS A 181 -1.70 15.92 -0.81
N HIS A 182 -1.01 16.32 0.26
CA HIS A 182 -1.59 17.06 1.39
C HIS A 182 -1.59 18.59 1.18
N GLY A 183 -1.36 19.05 -0.05
CA GLY A 183 -1.40 20.49 -0.40
C GLY A 183 -0.16 21.27 0.03
N ILE A 184 0.92 20.61 0.45
CA ILE A 184 2.17 21.23 0.88
C ILE A 184 3.21 21.05 -0.23
N HIS A 185 3.73 22.17 -0.73
CA HIS A 185 4.76 22.15 -1.76
C HIS A 185 6.16 22.05 -1.16
N VAL A 186 6.84 20.92 -1.36
CA VAL A 186 8.26 20.75 -0.99
C VAL A 186 9.13 21.31 -2.11
N THR A 187 9.88 22.37 -1.83
CA THR A 187 10.79 22.98 -2.81
C THR A 187 12.00 22.08 -3.07
N PRO A 188 12.61 22.10 -4.26
CA PRO A 188 13.78 21.28 -4.57
C PRO A 188 15.03 21.54 -3.72
N ARG A 189 15.04 22.63 -2.93
CA ARG A 189 16.14 23.02 -2.03
C ARG A 189 15.77 22.87 -0.56
N ALA A 190 14.65 22.22 -0.26
CA ALA A 190 14.14 22.14 1.11
C ALA A 190 15.08 21.37 2.05
N ASP A 191 15.91 20.48 1.51
CA ASP A 191 16.95 19.70 2.19
C ASP A 191 18.26 20.48 2.41
N GLU A 192 18.45 21.63 1.78
CA GLU A 192 19.64 22.46 1.96
C GLU A 192 19.77 22.95 3.41
N PRO A 193 20.99 23.12 3.94
CA PRO A 193 21.21 23.66 5.27
C PRO A 193 20.56 25.04 5.47
N ILE A 194 20.04 25.29 6.67
CA ILE A 194 19.58 26.62 7.09
C ILE A 194 20.76 27.51 7.48
N ASP A 195 20.48 28.77 7.77
CA ASP A 195 21.46 29.74 8.26
C ASP A 195 22.36 29.14 9.36
N GLN A 196 23.65 29.49 9.32
CA GLN A 196 24.71 28.94 10.20
C GLN A 196 25.15 27.51 9.88
N GLY A 197 24.75 26.94 8.72
CA GLY A 197 25.23 25.63 8.27
C GLY A 197 24.61 24.44 9.00
N LYS A 198 23.47 24.64 9.68
CA LYS A 198 22.73 23.57 10.35
C LYS A 198 21.85 22.84 9.34
N SER A 199 21.72 21.52 9.46
CA SER A 199 20.79 20.74 8.63
C SER A 199 19.34 21.24 8.78
N SER A 200 18.63 21.38 7.67
CA SER A 200 17.20 21.71 7.68
C SER A 200 16.36 20.60 8.32
N GLY A 201 15.11 20.93 8.65
CA GLY A 201 14.15 19.92 9.10
C GLY A 201 13.96 18.79 8.09
N VAL A 202 13.87 19.13 6.80
CA VAL A 202 13.77 18.14 5.71
C VAL A 202 15.02 17.28 5.62
N GLY A 203 16.22 17.87 5.68
CA GLY A 203 17.47 17.11 5.66
C GLY A 203 17.56 16.09 6.80
N LYS A 204 17.07 16.45 8.00
CA LYS A 204 16.99 15.52 9.14
C LYS A 204 15.98 14.40 8.92
N ILE A 205 14.83 14.68 8.32
CA ILE A 205 13.83 13.66 7.97
C ILE A 205 14.42 12.68 6.95
N LEU A 206 15.08 13.18 5.90
CA LEU A 206 15.73 12.34 4.90
C LEU A 206 16.80 11.44 5.53
N LYS A 207 17.65 12.02 6.38
CA LYS A 207 18.68 11.25 7.08
C LYS A 207 18.10 10.19 8.01
N PHE A 208 17.02 10.50 8.72
CA PHE A 208 16.31 9.51 9.53
C PHE A 208 15.65 8.42 8.65
N SER A 209 15.09 8.77 7.49
CA SER A 209 14.41 7.80 6.63
C SER A 209 15.32 6.70 6.08
N GLU A 210 16.65 6.93 6.09
CA GLU A 210 17.65 5.90 5.79
C GLU A 210 17.59 4.73 6.79
N THR A 211 17.12 4.95 8.02
CA THR A 211 16.99 3.88 9.04
C THR A 211 15.70 3.08 8.89
N LEU A 212 14.79 3.49 8.00
CA LEU A 212 13.45 2.90 7.84
C LEU A 212 13.34 2.04 6.57
N VAL A 213 14.46 1.72 5.94
CA VAL A 213 14.51 0.99 4.69
C VAL A 213 15.37 -0.26 4.78
N ILE A 214 14.93 -1.28 4.05
CA ILE A 214 15.72 -2.47 3.78
C ILE A 214 16.20 -2.37 2.36
N ILE A 215 17.51 -2.49 2.14
CA ILE A 215 18.09 -2.61 0.81
C ILE A 215 18.34 -4.07 0.54
N TYR A 216 17.74 -4.59 -0.52
CA TYR A 216 17.82 -6.01 -0.84
C TYR A 216 18.46 -6.21 -2.21
N ASN A 217 19.50 -7.02 -2.25
CA ASN A 217 20.17 -7.44 -3.48
C ASN A 217 19.42 -8.64 -4.07
N LEU A 218 18.83 -8.44 -5.26
CA LEU A 218 18.06 -9.44 -5.99
C LEU A 218 18.92 -10.60 -6.50
N ILE A 219 20.20 -10.34 -6.82
CA ILE A 219 21.13 -11.32 -7.36
C ILE A 219 21.65 -12.21 -6.23
N GLU A 220 22.15 -11.59 -5.15
CA GLU A 220 22.73 -12.30 -4.01
C GLU A 220 21.67 -12.87 -3.05
N LYS A 221 20.43 -12.38 -3.16
CA LYS A 221 19.30 -12.71 -2.27
C LYS A 221 19.59 -12.41 -0.81
N LYS A 222 20.14 -11.22 -0.55
CA LYS A 222 20.58 -10.78 0.79
C LYS A 222 20.27 -9.31 1.02
N VAL A 223 20.10 -8.97 2.30
CA VAL A 223 19.99 -7.59 2.75
C VAL A 223 21.36 -6.95 2.81
N ASP A 224 21.53 -5.85 2.07
CA ASP A 224 22.72 -5.01 2.10
C ASP A 224 22.63 -4.00 3.26
N SER A 225 23.77 -3.66 3.86
CA SER A 225 23.88 -2.69 4.96
C SER A 225 24.40 -1.36 4.47
N ASN A 226 25.07 -1.35 3.32
CA ASN A 226 25.60 -0.14 2.76
C ASN A 226 24.53 0.54 1.90
N ILE A 227 23.90 1.56 2.48
CA ILE A 227 22.85 2.33 1.82
C ILE A 227 23.35 3.26 0.72
N ASP A 228 24.65 3.57 0.73
CA ASP A 228 25.27 4.48 -0.26
C ASP A 228 25.55 3.77 -1.59
N ILE A 229 25.53 2.43 -1.60
CA ILE A 229 25.78 1.62 -2.79
C ILE A 229 24.49 0.94 -3.21
N ILE A 230 23.68 1.64 -4.01
CA ILE A 230 22.48 1.09 -4.65
C ILE A 230 22.73 0.86 -6.14
N GLU A 231 22.90 -0.41 -6.52
CA GLU A 231 23.17 -0.79 -7.90
C GLU A 231 21.86 -0.86 -8.71
N PRO A 232 21.79 -0.21 -9.88
CA PRO A 232 20.59 -0.23 -10.71
C PRO A 232 20.18 -1.63 -11.11
N LEU A 233 18.86 -1.91 -11.02
CA LEU A 233 18.20 -3.15 -11.43
C LEU A 233 18.65 -4.44 -10.72
N SER A 234 19.72 -4.40 -9.92
CA SER A 234 20.14 -5.51 -9.05
C SER A 234 19.69 -5.33 -7.61
N LYS A 235 19.38 -4.09 -7.17
CA LYS A 235 18.89 -3.82 -5.82
C LYS A 235 17.50 -3.18 -5.83
N ILE A 236 16.78 -3.43 -4.73
CA ILE A 236 15.52 -2.77 -4.42
C ILE A 236 15.62 -2.10 -3.05
N VAL A 237 14.85 -1.02 -2.90
CA VAL A 237 14.62 -0.36 -1.60
C VAL A 237 13.21 -0.74 -1.14
N VAL A 238 13.12 -1.31 0.06
CA VAL A 238 11.88 -1.78 0.67
C VAL A 238 11.55 -0.89 1.85
N TYR A 239 10.36 -0.31 1.82
CA TYR A 239 9.83 0.60 2.83
C TYR A 239 8.76 -0.09 3.64
N ASN A 240 8.84 -0.01 4.96
CA ASN A 240 7.70 -0.27 5.82
C ASN A 240 6.70 0.89 5.67
N VAL A 241 5.61 0.65 4.94
CA VAL A 241 4.63 1.68 4.59
C VAL A 241 4.01 2.27 5.86
N ASP A 242 3.57 1.42 6.79
CA ASP A 242 2.92 1.89 8.01
C ASP A 242 3.84 2.83 8.80
N GLU A 243 5.10 2.43 8.99
CA GLU A 243 6.08 3.18 9.79
C GLU A 243 6.47 4.51 9.13
N VAL A 244 6.79 4.48 7.84
CA VAL A 244 7.21 5.68 7.10
C VAL A 244 6.07 6.69 7.02
N PHE A 245 4.87 6.26 6.62
CA PHE A 245 3.77 7.20 6.40
C PHE A 245 3.14 7.68 7.71
N SER A 246 3.14 6.88 8.79
CA SER A 246 2.75 7.37 10.12
C SER A 246 3.69 8.48 10.60
N LEU A 247 5.00 8.31 10.43
CA LEU A 247 5.97 9.36 10.77
C LEU A 247 5.69 10.66 9.98
N LEU A 248 5.51 10.55 8.66
CA LEU A 248 5.27 11.71 7.81
C LEU A 248 3.99 12.48 8.18
N GLN A 249 2.96 11.77 8.66
CA GLN A 249 1.70 12.36 9.15
C GLN A 249 1.87 13.11 10.49
N GLU A 250 2.75 12.64 11.37
CA GLU A 250 3.01 13.27 12.67
C GLU A 250 3.77 14.60 12.55
N ILE A 251 4.59 14.74 11.50
CA ILE A 251 5.39 15.93 11.28
C ILE A 251 4.52 17.14 10.96
N ASN A 252 4.52 18.11 11.89
CA ASN A 252 3.95 19.42 11.63
C ASN A 252 4.94 20.29 10.82
N TYR A 253 4.63 20.46 9.54
CA TYR A 253 5.46 21.23 8.60
C TYR A 253 5.68 22.70 9.01
N HIS A 254 4.77 23.31 9.79
CA HIS A 254 4.96 24.68 10.29
C HIS A 254 6.12 24.81 11.28
N ASN A 255 6.59 23.70 11.87
CA ASN A 255 7.66 23.68 12.85
C ASN A 255 8.75 22.65 12.48
N ILE A 256 8.90 22.35 11.18
CA ILE A 256 9.79 21.29 10.70
C ILE A 256 11.26 21.51 11.11
N ASP A 257 11.72 22.75 11.17
CA ASP A 257 13.11 23.06 11.56
C ASP A 257 13.41 22.83 13.05
N ARG A 258 12.37 22.61 13.86
CA ARG A 258 12.54 22.25 15.27
C ARG A 258 12.77 20.76 15.48
N ILE A 259 12.62 19.95 14.44
CA ILE A 259 12.95 18.52 14.47
C ILE A 259 14.41 18.36 14.89
N GLN A 260 14.65 17.42 15.81
CA GLN A 260 15.98 16.99 16.20
C GLN A 260 16.21 15.56 15.72
N PHE A 261 17.47 15.24 15.42
CA PHE A 261 17.89 13.90 15.05
C PHE A 261 19.31 13.68 15.60
N ASP A 262 19.53 12.57 16.31
CA ASP A 262 20.81 12.23 16.95
C ASP A 262 21.62 11.16 16.21
N GLY A 263 21.14 10.70 15.05
CA GLY A 263 21.71 9.57 14.33
C GLY A 263 20.87 8.29 14.42
N LYS A 264 19.93 8.19 15.37
CA LYS A 264 19.06 7.02 15.52
C LYS A 264 17.59 7.36 15.75
N THR A 265 17.31 8.43 16.50
CA THR A 265 15.95 8.82 16.88
C THR A 265 15.65 10.20 16.37
N ILE A 266 14.44 10.36 15.82
CA ILE A 266 13.90 11.65 15.41
C ILE A 266 12.92 12.16 16.47
N TRP A 267 13.09 13.41 16.90
CA TRP A 267 12.16 14.06 17.83
C TRP A 267 11.34 15.09 17.09
N ILE A 268 10.04 14.82 17.02
CA ILE A 268 9.05 15.69 16.41
C ILE A 268 8.44 16.57 17.51
N PRO A 269 8.43 17.91 17.35
CA PRO A 269 7.78 18.79 18.32
C PRO A 269 6.28 18.48 18.43
N ALA A 270 5.76 18.43 19.67
CA ALA A 270 4.35 18.21 19.91
C ALA A 270 3.49 19.24 19.17
N LYS A 271 2.38 18.77 18.58
CA LYS A 271 1.37 19.63 17.96
C LYS A 271 0.82 20.55 19.05
N LYS A 272 0.96 21.88 18.89
CA LYS A 272 0.23 22.82 19.75
C LYS A 272 -1.26 22.59 19.51
N ILE A 273 -1.96 22.21 20.59
CA ILE A 273 -3.43 22.09 20.64
C ILE A 273 -4.03 23.48 20.59
#